data_AF-A0A7S2M818-F1
#
_entry.id   AF-A0A7S2M818-F1
#
_cell.length_a   1.000
_cell.length_b   1.000
_cell.length_c   1.000
_cell.angle_alpha   90.00
_cell.angle_beta   90.00
_cell.angle_gamma   90.00
#
_symmetry.space_group_name_H-M   'P 1'
#
loop_
_entity.id
_entity.type
_entity.pdbx_description
1 polymer ?
#
loop_
_entity_poly.entity_id
_entity_poly.type
_entity_poly.pdbx_seq_one_letter_code
_entity_poly.pdbx_strand_id
1 'polypeptide(L)'
;QLVAAAVSSARLRVRQRPFWWDIARGIERHTVKTKSGAPGLTFSQLSLVLHSLGKAGVAVKERFYYRVLKLMVGRSELWTEFDMAWVLYAMRRRHLKPVNEQDKEHRLWAKVQLNVAVYFRQKLHFISPQGVAFILYEFACAGVFPGKVLVEATKRVRKHLDSVS
;
A
#
# COMPACT_ATOMS: atom_id res chain seq x y z
N GLN A 1 7.29 -17.68 4.18
CA GLN A 1 6.17 -18.21 4.99
C GLN A 1 5.33 -17.09 5.63
N LEU A 2 5.92 -16.05 6.25
CA LEU A 2 5.16 -14.95 6.90
C LEU A 2 4.11 -14.25 6.01
N VAL A 3 4.46 -13.95 4.75
CA VAL A 3 3.53 -13.30 3.80
C VAL A 3 2.31 -14.17 3.55
N ALA A 4 2.51 -15.46 3.27
CA ALA A 4 1.43 -16.42 3.05
C ALA A 4 0.55 -16.56 4.31
N ALA A 5 1.17 -16.63 5.49
CA ALA A 5 0.43 -16.68 6.76
C ALA A 5 -0.45 -15.43 6.95
N ALA A 6 0.08 -14.23 6.66
CA ALA A 6 -0.69 -12.98 6.73
C ALA A 6 -1.88 -12.98 5.75
N VAL A 7 -1.65 -13.36 4.49
CA VAL A 7 -2.70 -13.39 3.46
C VAL A 7 -3.79 -14.40 3.79
N SER A 8 -3.42 -15.63 4.12
CA SER A 8 -4.37 -16.68 4.48
C SER A 8 -5.16 -16.32 5.73
N SER A 9 -4.50 -15.77 6.76
CA SER A 9 -5.16 -15.36 8.00
C SER A 9 -6.12 -14.19 7.80
N ALA A 10 -5.78 -13.24 6.93
CA ALA A 10 -6.69 -12.16 6.54
C ALA A 10 -7.92 -12.69 5.80
N ARG A 11 -7.75 -13.69 4.92
CA ARG A 11 -8.86 -14.35 4.21
C ARG A 11 -9.77 -15.13 5.16
N LEU A 12 -9.18 -15.83 6.11
CA LEU A 12 -9.89 -16.57 7.17
C LEU A 12 -10.44 -15.66 8.28
N ARG A 13 -10.26 -14.34 8.17
CA ARG A 13 -10.74 -13.34 9.15
C ARG A 13 -10.23 -13.61 10.57
N VAL A 14 -9.01 -14.12 10.70
CA VAL A 14 -8.36 -14.32 12.00
C VAL A 14 -8.18 -12.96 12.67
N ARG A 15 -8.68 -12.80 13.90
CA ARG A 15 -8.60 -11.54 14.68
C ARG A 15 -7.70 -11.63 15.90
N GLN A 16 -7.04 -12.75 16.13
CA GLN A 16 -6.18 -12.94 17.30
C GLN A 16 -5.00 -11.97 17.27
N ARG A 17 -5.04 -10.96 18.15
CA ARG A 17 -4.03 -9.90 18.21
C ARG A 17 -2.60 -10.43 18.41
N PRO A 18 -2.34 -11.43 19.29
CA PRO A 18 -0.99 -11.97 19.47
C PRO A 18 -0.40 -12.54 18.18
N PHE A 19 -1.19 -13.30 17.42
CA PHE A 19 -0.80 -13.84 16.12
C PHE A 19 -0.34 -12.74 15.15
N TRP A 20 -1.13 -11.68 15.01
CA TRP A 20 -0.78 -10.57 14.10
C TRP A 20 0.44 -9.78 14.57
N TRP A 21 0.69 -9.73 15.87
CA TRP A 21 1.90 -9.14 16.42
C TRP A 21 3.13 -10.01 16.13
N ASP A 22 3.00 -11.33 16.18
CA ASP A 22 4.07 -12.26 15.81
C ASP A 22 4.41 -12.13 14.33
N ILE A 23 3.39 -12.05 13.47
CA ILE A 23 3.56 -11.74 12.05
C ILE A 23 4.29 -10.40 11.88
N ALA A 24 3.81 -9.31 12.49
CA ALA A 24 4.44 -8.00 12.36
C ALA A 24 5.91 -8.00 12.81
N ARG A 25 6.23 -8.61 13.95
CA ARG A 25 7.61 -8.77 14.45
C ARG A 25 8.46 -9.60 13.49
N GLY A 26 7.92 -10.68 12.95
CA GLY A 26 8.59 -11.49 11.94
C GLY A 26 8.92 -10.68 10.69
N ILE A 27 7.96 -9.89 10.18
CA ILE A 27 8.15 -9.03 9.02
C ILE A 27 9.27 -8.01 9.27
N GLU A 28 9.28 -7.33 10.42
CA GLU A 28 10.34 -6.37 10.78
C GLU A 28 11.74 -7.00 10.82
N ARG A 29 11.85 -8.26 11.25
CA ARG A 29 13.14 -8.98 11.28
C ARG A 29 13.62 -9.43 9.90
N HIS A 30 12.72 -9.53 8.93
CA HIS A 30 13.00 -10.00 7.58
C HIS A 30 12.89 -8.88 6.51
N THR A 31 12.67 -7.64 6.95
CA THR A 31 12.82 -6.43 6.13
C THR A 31 14.27 -5.93 6.16
N VAL A 32 14.89 -5.79 4.98
CA VAL A 32 16.24 -5.22 4.73
C VAL A 32 17.37 -5.99 5.43
N LYS A 33 18.04 -6.83 4.63
CA LYS A 33 19.20 -7.68 4.97
C LYS A 33 19.03 -8.49 6.25
N THR A 34 18.67 -9.76 6.10
CA THR A 34 18.74 -10.68 7.23
C THR A 34 20.19 -10.81 7.69
N LYS A 35 20.41 -11.05 8.99
CA LYS A 35 21.76 -11.34 9.52
C LYS A 35 22.42 -12.54 8.83
N SER A 36 21.63 -13.40 8.18
CA SER A 36 22.07 -14.57 7.42
C SER A 36 22.46 -14.29 5.96
N GLY A 37 22.36 -13.04 5.47
CA GLY A 37 22.63 -12.71 4.07
C GLY A 37 21.53 -13.14 3.08
N ALA A 38 20.43 -13.73 3.57
CA ALA A 38 19.28 -14.09 2.75
C ALA A 38 18.57 -12.83 2.22
N PRO A 39 18.00 -12.89 0.99
CA PRO A 39 17.23 -11.79 0.45
C PRO A 39 16.03 -11.51 1.36
N GLY A 40 15.88 -10.24 1.74
CA GLY A 40 14.75 -9.77 2.54
C GLY A 40 13.45 -9.76 1.73
N LEU A 41 12.36 -9.39 2.40
CA LEU A 41 11.06 -9.25 1.74
C LEU A 41 11.07 -8.18 0.65
N THR A 42 10.46 -8.50 -0.50
CA THR A 42 10.29 -7.54 -1.61
C THR A 42 9.24 -6.49 -1.27
N PHE A 43 9.23 -5.35 -1.98
CA PHE A 43 8.21 -4.33 -1.76
C PHE A 43 6.79 -4.87 -1.97
N SER A 44 6.57 -5.70 -2.98
CA SER A 44 5.24 -6.27 -3.21
C SER A 44 4.79 -7.25 -2.14
N GLN A 45 5.72 -7.99 -1.54
CA GLN A 45 5.44 -8.79 -0.36
C GLN A 45 5.05 -7.92 0.85
N LEU A 46 5.71 -6.77 1.03
CA LEU A 46 5.38 -5.83 2.10
C LEU A 46 4.03 -5.15 1.87
N SER A 47 3.75 -4.66 0.66
CA SER A 47 2.44 -4.10 0.28
C SER A 47 1.32 -5.09 0.56
N LEU A 48 1.52 -6.37 0.19
CA LEU A 48 0.53 -7.43 0.38
C LEU A 48 0.28 -7.72 1.87
N VAL A 49 1.32 -7.67 2.70
CA VAL A 49 1.19 -7.80 4.16
C VAL A 49 0.43 -6.61 4.74
N LEU A 50 0.76 -5.38 4.34
CA LEU A 50 0.05 -4.18 4.78
C LEU A 50 -1.44 -4.25 4.41
N HIS A 51 -1.75 -4.66 3.18
CA HIS A 51 -3.12 -4.88 2.74
C HIS A 51 -3.83 -5.95 3.57
N SER A 52 -3.17 -7.07 3.83
CA SER A 52 -3.71 -8.17 4.64
C SER A 52 -4.04 -7.71 6.08
N LEU A 53 -3.16 -6.92 6.69
CA LEU A 53 -3.39 -6.31 8.01
C LEU A 53 -4.59 -5.36 7.99
N GLY A 54 -4.66 -4.47 6.99
CA GLY A 54 -5.79 -3.55 6.81
C GLY A 54 -7.13 -4.29 6.59
N LYS A 55 -7.08 -5.43 5.88
CA LYS A 55 -8.24 -6.28 5.58
C LYS A 55 -8.71 -7.06 6.81
N ALA A 56 -7.77 -7.58 7.61
CA ALA A 56 -8.09 -8.25 8.86
C ALA A 56 -8.69 -7.30 9.91
N GLY A 57 -8.43 -6.00 9.79
CA GLY A 57 -8.93 -4.97 10.71
C GLY A 57 -8.29 -5.03 12.09
N VAL A 58 -7.12 -5.66 12.22
CA VAL A 58 -6.46 -5.88 13.51
C VAL A 58 -5.54 -4.72 13.88
N ALA A 59 -5.56 -4.35 15.15
CA ALA A 59 -4.73 -3.29 15.70
C ALA A 59 -3.28 -3.76 15.96
N VAL A 60 -2.45 -3.61 14.93
CA VAL A 60 -0.98 -3.60 15.05
C VAL A 60 -0.52 -2.18 15.39
N LYS A 61 0.59 -2.05 16.14
CA LYS A 61 1.16 -0.75 16.54
C LYS A 61 1.45 0.12 15.31
N GLU A 62 1.12 1.40 15.37
CA GLU A 62 1.34 2.33 14.25
C GLU A 62 2.81 2.39 13.81
N ARG A 63 3.73 2.38 14.77
CA ARG A 63 5.19 2.35 14.54
C ARG A 63 5.63 1.27 13.53
N PHE A 64 4.96 0.12 13.50
CA PHE A 64 5.22 -0.93 12.52
C PHE A 64 4.95 -0.42 11.09
N TYR A 65 3.78 0.16 10.87
CA TYR A 65 3.39 0.70 9.57
C TYR A 65 4.36 1.79 9.11
N TYR A 66 4.76 2.69 10.02
CA TYR A 66 5.74 3.74 9.72
C TYR A 66 7.09 3.19 9.28
N ARG A 67 7.61 2.16 9.97
CA ARG A 67 8.89 1.53 9.62
C ARG A 67 8.83 0.89 8.24
N VAL A 68 7.76 0.15 7.96
CA VAL A 68 7.57 -0.52 6.65
C VAL A 68 7.40 0.52 5.54
N LEU A 69 6.55 1.53 5.73
CA LEU A 69 6.34 2.60 4.74
C LEU A 69 7.62 3.40 4.49
N LYS A 70 8.41 3.71 5.53
CA LYS A 70 9.67 4.46 5.40
C LYS A 70 10.67 3.71 4.54
N LEU A 71 10.70 2.39 4.66
CA LEU A 71 11.54 1.51 3.86
C LEU A 71 11.07 1.45 2.40
N MET A 72 9.76 1.37 2.17
CA MET A 72 9.21 1.28 0.82
C MET A 72 9.26 2.60 0.06
N VAL A 73 9.04 3.74 0.74
CA VAL A 73 8.90 5.07 0.09
C VAL A 73 10.17 5.54 -0.59
N GLY A 74 11.35 5.05 -0.16
CA GLY A 74 12.63 5.42 -0.76
C GLY A 74 12.85 4.83 -2.17
N ARG A 75 12.00 3.89 -2.58
CA ARG A 75 12.04 3.19 -3.87
C ARG A 75 10.65 3.08 -4.50
N SER A 76 9.78 4.06 -4.25
CA SER A 76 8.39 4.05 -4.72
C SER A 76 8.24 4.03 -6.24
N GLU A 77 9.28 4.43 -6.97
CA GLU A 77 9.38 4.27 -8.42
C GLU A 77 9.33 2.81 -8.87
N LEU A 78 9.62 1.84 -8.00
CA LEU A 78 9.56 0.42 -8.31
C LEU A 78 8.19 -0.21 -8.02
N TRP A 79 7.26 0.53 -7.43
CA TRP A 79 5.96 -0.01 -7.05
C TRP A 79 5.11 -0.37 -8.26
N THR A 80 4.45 -1.52 -8.19
CA THR A 80 3.44 -1.94 -9.15
C THR A 80 2.10 -1.23 -8.89
N GLU A 81 1.15 -1.39 -9.81
CA GLU A 81 -0.22 -0.86 -9.61
C GLU A 81 -0.90 -1.42 -8.35
N PHE A 82 -0.66 -2.70 -8.05
CA PHE A 82 -1.19 -3.35 -6.86
C PHE A 82 -0.52 -2.85 -5.60
N ASP A 83 0.79 -2.58 -5.63
CA ASP A 83 1.51 -1.99 -4.50
C ASP A 83 0.92 -0.64 -4.12
N MET A 84 0.71 0.23 -5.12
CA MET A 84 0.10 1.54 -4.93
C MET A 84 -1.30 1.42 -4.29
N ALA A 85 -2.17 0.58 -4.85
CA ALA A 85 -3.52 0.40 -4.34
C ALA A 85 -3.54 -0.21 -2.93
N TRP A 86 -2.73 -1.25 -2.68
CA TRP A 86 -2.67 -1.96 -1.40
C TRP A 86 -2.11 -1.10 -0.27
N VAL A 87 -1.10 -0.29 -0.55
CA VAL A 87 -0.56 0.68 0.41
C VAL A 87 -1.62 1.72 0.74
N LEU A 88 -2.27 2.33 -0.25
CA LEU A 88 -3.34 3.31 -0.01
C LEU A 88 -4.51 2.70 0.78
N TYR A 89 -4.92 1.48 0.46
CA TYR A 89 -5.95 0.74 1.20
C TYR A 89 -5.56 0.55 2.66
N ALA A 90 -4.35 0.04 2.93
CA ALA A 90 -3.89 -0.21 4.28
C ALA A 90 -3.81 1.09 5.09
N MET A 91 -3.31 2.15 4.45
CA MET A 91 -3.24 3.50 5.01
C MET A 91 -4.62 3.99 5.46
N ARG A 92 -5.61 3.92 4.56
CA ARG A 92 -6.99 4.33 4.84
C ARG A 92 -7.64 3.50 5.95
N ARG A 93 -7.55 2.17 5.87
CA ARG A 93 -8.19 1.25 6.83
C ARG A 93 -7.67 1.39 8.25
N ARG A 94 -6.49 1.97 8.42
CA ARG A 94 -5.87 2.22 9.72
C ARG A 94 -6.06 3.66 10.20
N HIS A 95 -6.83 4.49 9.48
CA HIS A 95 -7.15 5.90 9.81
C HIS A 95 -5.93 6.79 10.04
N LEU A 96 -4.83 6.41 9.43
CA LEU A 96 -3.59 7.11 9.58
C LEU A 96 -3.66 8.33 8.63
N LYS A 97 -3.61 9.54 9.22
CA LYS A 97 -3.93 10.79 8.52
C LYS A 97 -2.66 11.45 7.96
N PRO A 98 -2.72 12.10 6.79
CA PRO A 98 -1.55 12.70 6.14
C PRO A 98 -1.02 13.98 6.81
N VAL A 99 -1.85 14.68 7.59
CA VAL A 99 -1.52 15.98 8.16
C VAL A 99 -1.92 16.00 9.63
N ASN A 100 -0.97 15.73 10.52
CA ASN A 100 -0.99 16.23 11.88
C ASN A 100 0.31 17.02 12.05
N GLU A 101 0.21 18.33 12.29
CA GLU A 101 1.37 19.22 12.37
C GLU A 101 2.29 18.86 13.54
N GLN A 102 1.74 18.20 14.57
CA GLN A 102 2.47 17.78 15.76
C GLN A 102 3.22 16.45 15.58
N ASP A 103 2.92 15.69 14.51
CA ASP A 103 3.47 14.35 14.30
C ASP A 103 4.34 14.28 13.03
N LYS A 104 5.66 14.20 13.23
CA LYS A 104 6.64 14.04 12.13
C LYS A 104 6.39 12.77 11.32
N GLU A 105 5.83 11.72 11.92
CA GLU A 105 5.56 10.48 11.23
C GLU A 105 4.45 10.66 10.18
N HIS A 106 3.49 11.57 10.39
CA HIS A 106 2.42 11.88 9.42
C HIS A 106 2.95 12.49 8.11
N ARG A 107 4.11 13.15 8.10
CA ARG A 107 4.73 13.63 6.84
C ARG A 107 5.07 12.49 5.88
N LEU A 108 5.35 11.30 6.39
CA LEU A 108 5.60 10.11 5.57
C LEU A 108 4.36 9.74 4.74
N TRP A 109 3.16 10.00 5.26
CA TRP A 109 1.89 9.62 4.67
C TRP A 109 1.55 10.49 3.49
N ALA A 110 1.65 11.80 3.69
CA ALA A 110 1.55 12.77 2.61
C ALA A 110 2.58 12.45 1.51
N LYS A 111 3.82 12.08 1.90
CA LYS A 111 4.85 11.68 0.94
C LYS A 111 4.45 10.41 0.17
N VAL A 112 3.90 9.40 0.82
CA VAL A 112 3.43 8.18 0.14
C VAL A 112 2.30 8.51 -0.84
N GLN A 113 1.30 9.30 -0.44
CA GLN A 113 0.21 9.70 -1.32
C GLN A 113 0.71 10.49 -2.52
N LEU A 114 1.62 11.44 -2.30
CA LEU A 114 2.24 12.22 -3.38
C LEU A 114 3.03 11.33 -4.33
N ASN A 115 3.86 10.44 -3.80
CA ASN A 115 4.63 9.49 -4.61
C ASN A 115 3.70 8.61 -5.43
N VAL A 116 2.64 8.05 -4.83
CA VAL A 116 1.64 7.26 -5.57
C VAL A 116 1.02 8.11 -6.68
N ALA A 117 0.62 9.36 -6.43
CA ALA A 117 0.04 10.21 -7.48
C ALA A 117 1.03 10.48 -8.64
N VAL A 118 2.30 10.74 -8.32
CA VAL A 118 3.36 10.97 -9.32
C VAL A 118 3.63 9.72 -10.14
N TYR A 119 3.89 8.58 -9.50
CA TYR A 119 4.23 7.34 -10.21
C TYR A 119 3.03 6.72 -10.90
N PHE A 120 1.83 6.88 -10.35
CA PHE A 120 0.59 6.50 -11.03
C PHE A 120 0.46 7.24 -12.36
N ARG A 121 0.75 8.55 -12.37
CA ARG A 121 0.76 9.35 -13.60
C ARG A 121 1.82 8.89 -14.58
N GLN A 122 3.08 8.76 -14.12
CA GLN A 122 4.20 8.36 -14.97
C GLN A 122 4.00 6.97 -15.58
N LYS A 123 3.40 6.04 -14.83
CA LYS A 123 3.19 4.66 -15.26
C LYS A 123 1.82 4.40 -15.87
N LEU A 124 0.97 5.42 -16.01
CA LEU A 124 -0.42 5.25 -16.40
C LEU A 124 -0.58 4.39 -17.67
N HIS A 125 0.36 4.52 -18.61
CA HIS A 125 0.37 3.77 -19.87
C HIS A 125 0.64 2.27 -19.73
N PHE A 126 1.28 1.85 -18.64
CA PHE A 126 1.66 0.47 -18.34
C PHE A 126 0.71 -0.19 -17.32
N ILE A 127 -0.19 0.58 -16.73
CA ILE A 127 -1.14 0.12 -15.71
C ILE A 127 -2.38 -0.43 -16.41
N SER A 128 -2.87 -1.57 -15.92
CA SER A 128 -4.10 -2.20 -16.38
C SER A 128 -5.32 -1.31 -16.07
N PRO A 129 -6.40 -1.34 -16.87
CA PRO A 129 -7.62 -0.59 -16.57
C PRO A 129 -8.17 -0.90 -15.17
N GLN A 130 -8.05 -2.15 -14.72
CA GLN A 130 -8.44 -2.57 -13.37
C GLN A 130 -7.55 -1.93 -12.29
N GLY A 131 -6.22 -1.93 -12.48
CA GLY A 131 -5.28 -1.27 -11.59
C GLY A 131 -5.54 0.24 -11.48
N VAL A 132 -5.84 0.90 -12.61
CA VAL A 132 -6.26 2.30 -12.64
C VAL A 132 -7.50 2.52 -11.76
N ALA A 133 -8.53 1.70 -11.91
CA ALA A 133 -9.76 1.82 -11.13
C ALA A 133 -9.52 1.63 -9.63
N PHE A 134 -8.71 0.64 -9.24
CA PHE A 134 -8.38 0.40 -7.83
C PHE A 134 -7.60 1.56 -7.20
N ILE A 135 -6.60 2.11 -7.89
CA ILE A 135 -5.82 3.25 -7.36
C ILE A 135 -6.72 4.48 -7.19
N LEU A 136 -7.54 4.80 -8.21
CA LEU A 136 -8.48 5.93 -8.14
C LEU A 136 -9.53 5.77 -7.02
N TYR A 137 -10.06 4.55 -6.87
CA TYR A 137 -10.99 4.23 -5.79
C TYR A 137 -10.37 4.48 -4.41
N GLU A 138 -9.11 4.08 -4.21
CA GLU A 138 -8.43 4.29 -2.93
C GLU A 138 -8.11 5.77 -2.66
N PHE A 139 -7.77 6.56 -3.69
CA PHE A 139 -7.67 8.02 -3.55
C PHE A 139 -9.00 8.65 -3.15
N ALA A 140 -10.10 8.28 -3.82
CA ALA A 140 -11.43 8.78 -3.52
C ALA A 140 -11.86 8.43 -2.09
N CYS A 141 -11.64 7.18 -1.67
CA CYS A 141 -11.96 6.72 -0.32
C CYS A 141 -11.08 7.37 0.76
N ALA A 142 -9.90 7.86 0.41
CA ALA A 142 -9.04 8.63 1.31
C ALA A 142 -9.41 10.12 1.35
N GLY A 143 -10.37 10.58 0.54
CA GLY A 143 -10.72 12.00 0.42
C GLY A 143 -9.63 12.84 -0.27
N VAL A 144 -8.78 12.21 -1.08
CA VAL A 144 -7.66 12.87 -1.76
C VAL A 144 -7.95 12.98 -3.25
N PHE A 145 -7.78 14.17 -3.82
CA PHE A 145 -8.00 14.44 -5.23
C PHE A 145 -6.68 14.52 -6.00
N PRO A 146 -6.28 13.49 -6.76
CA PRO A 146 -5.02 13.48 -7.49
C PRO A 146 -5.21 14.18 -8.86
N GLY A 147 -5.41 15.50 -8.83
CA GLY A 147 -5.91 16.35 -9.93
C GLY A 147 -5.68 15.88 -11.37
N LYS A 148 -4.55 16.25 -11.98
CA LYS A 148 -4.29 15.99 -13.42
C LYS A 148 -4.31 14.48 -13.76
N VAL A 149 -3.85 13.62 -12.85
CA VAL A 149 -3.79 12.18 -13.13
C VAL A 149 -5.18 11.54 -13.15
N LEU A 150 -6.15 12.05 -12.39
CA LEU A 150 -7.54 11.59 -12.47
C LEU A 150 -8.12 11.76 -13.88
N VAL A 151 -7.90 12.93 -14.49
CA VAL A 151 -8.42 13.24 -15.83
C VAL A 151 -7.76 12.34 -16.87
N GLU A 152 -6.44 12.21 -16.84
CA GLU A 152 -5.68 11.35 -17.74
C GLU A 152 -6.10 9.87 -17.60
N ALA A 153 -6.25 9.38 -16.38
CA ALA A 153 -6.66 8.02 -16.07
C ALA A 153 -8.10 7.73 -16.53
N THR A 154 -9.02 8.66 -16.30
CA THR A 154 -10.43 8.51 -16.73
C THR A 154 -10.54 8.43 -18.25
N LYS A 155 -9.80 9.26 -18.99
CA LYS A 155 -9.75 9.20 -20.46
C LYS A 155 -9.25 7.84 -20.96
N ARG A 156 -8.22 7.28 -20.31
CA ARG A 156 -7.69 5.95 -20.65
C ARG A 156 -8.72 4.84 -20.41
N VAL A 157 -9.39 4.85 -19.25
CA VAL A 157 -10.42 3.84 -18.94
C VAL A 157 -11.58 3.94 -19.93
N ARG A 158 -12.04 5.14 -20.25
CA ARG A 158 -13.11 5.36 -21.25
C ARG A 158 -12.72 4.80 -22.62
N LYS A 159 -11.52 5.15 -23.13
CA LYS A 159 -11.02 4.61 -24.40
C LYS A 159 -10.98 3.08 -24.43
N HIS A 160 -10.65 2.45 -23.29
CA HIS A 160 -10.66 0.99 -23.20
C HIS A 160 -12.08 0.42 -23.21
N LEU A 161 -13.02 1.01 -22.47
CA LEU A 161 -14.43 0.60 -22.48
C LEU A 161 -15.03 0.69 -23.89
N ASP A 162 -14.78 1.81 -24.59
CA ASP A 162 -15.25 2.04 -25.96
C ASP A 162 -14.67 1.01 -26.97
N SER A 163 -13.54 0.38 -26.65
CA SER A 163 -12.91 -0.65 -27.51
C SER A 163 -13.46 -2.07 -27.29
N VAL A 164 -14.23 -2.28 -26.22
CA VAL A 164 -14.77 -3.59 -25.82
C VAL A 164 -16.31 -3.62 -25.97
N SER A 165 -16.94 -2.46 -26.16
CA SER A 165 -18.35 -2.29 -26.53
C SER A 165 -18.56 -2.41 -28.03
#